data_AF-A0A3B9FYT9-F1
#
_entry.id   AF-A0A3B9FYT9-F1
#
_cell.length_a   1.000
_cell.length_b   1.000
_cell.length_c   1.000
_cell.angle_alpha   90.00
_cell.angle_beta   90.00
_cell.angle_gamma   90.00
#
_symmetry.space_group_name_H-M   'P 1'
#
loop_
_entity.id
_entity.type
_entity.pdbx_description
1 polymer ?
#
loop_
_entity_poly.entity_id
_entity_poly.type
_entity_poly.pdbx_seq_one_letter_code
_entity_poly.pdbx_strand_id
1 'polypeptide(L)'
;MKRASSEKLGYRSRFVSEPPDMYGVDILSCPYHELAKELGEEKAVLCICHMDKEYSKGFRHIRYERYSAVSEGAEVCEYRLRFDPEMP
;
A
#
# COMPACT_ATOMS: atom_id res chain seq x y z
N MET A 1 8.88 -11.55 13.51
CA MET A 1 8.33 -11.80 12.16
C MET A 1 8.02 -10.45 11.52
N LYS A 2 8.73 -10.06 10.44
CA LYS A 2 8.48 -8.79 9.72
C LYS A 2 8.86 -8.97 8.26
N ARG A 3 7.92 -9.34 7.38
CA ARG A 3 8.07 -9.19 5.92
C ARG A 3 6.70 -8.99 5.29
N ALA A 4 6.25 -7.75 5.23
CA ALA A 4 5.16 -7.36 4.34
C ALA A 4 5.81 -7.05 2.99
N SER A 5 5.76 -8.02 2.08
CA SER A 5 6.42 -8.02 0.76
C SER A 5 7.94 -8.15 0.87
N SER A 6 8.47 -9.32 0.52
CA SER A 6 9.86 -9.70 0.79
C SER A 6 10.87 -8.66 0.31
N GLU A 7 11.69 -8.10 1.21
CA GLU A 7 12.86 -7.28 0.83
C GLU A 7 13.78 -8.02 -0.14
N LYS A 8 13.82 -9.36 -0.07
CA LYS A 8 14.57 -10.19 -1.03
C LYS A 8 14.04 -10.08 -2.47
N LEU A 9 12.82 -9.57 -2.65
CA LEU A 9 12.18 -9.31 -3.94
C LEU A 9 12.20 -7.81 -4.28
N GLY A 10 12.91 -6.97 -3.52
CA GLY A 10 13.11 -5.55 -3.81
C GLY A 10 12.09 -4.59 -3.17
N TYR A 11 11.12 -5.10 -2.41
CA TYR A 11 10.22 -4.23 -1.64
C TYR A 11 10.97 -3.60 -0.48
N ARG A 12 10.98 -2.27 -0.40
CA ARG A 12 11.41 -1.56 0.81
C ARG A 12 10.20 -1.03 1.52
N SER A 13 10.08 -1.31 2.81
CA SER A 13 8.94 -0.87 3.61
C SER A 13 9.33 -0.48 5.02
N ARG A 14 8.50 0.36 5.63
CA ARG A 14 8.61 0.79 7.02
C ARG A 14 7.27 0.58 7.69
N PHE A 15 7.25 -0.11 8.83
CA PHE A 15 6.05 -0.21 9.64
C PHE A 15 5.75 1.15 10.29
N VAL A 16 4.50 1.59 10.16
CA VAL A 16 3.97 2.79 10.80
C VAL A 16 2.68 2.36 11.46
N SER A 17 2.76 2.01 12.74
CA SER A 17 1.65 1.47 13.52
C SER A 17 1.61 2.13 14.89
N GLU A 18 0.39 2.33 15.38
CA GLU A 18 0.07 2.81 16.73
C GLU A 18 -0.96 1.83 17.34
N PRO A 19 -0.53 0.66 17.84
CA PRO A 19 -1.45 -0.32 18.40
C PRO A 19 -2.11 0.19 19.70
N PRO A 20 -3.39 -0.13 19.95
CA PRO A 20 -4.26 -0.98 19.13
C PRO A 20 -5.01 -0.22 18.02
N ASP A 21 -4.88 1.10 17.96
CA ASP A 21 -5.76 1.99 17.20
C ASP A 21 -5.49 1.97 15.70
N MET A 22 -4.24 1.69 15.31
CA MET A 22 -3.82 1.67 13.91
C MET A 22 -2.67 0.70 13.65
N TYR A 23 -2.79 -0.05 12.56
CA TYR A 23 -1.71 -0.83 11.99
C TYR A 23 -1.44 -0.35 10.58
N GLY A 24 -0.17 -0.19 10.22
CA GLY A 24 0.15 0.37 8.92
C GLY A 24 1.56 0.07 8.45
N VAL A 25 1.76 0.33 7.17
CA VAL A 25 3.04 0.19 6.50
C VAL A 25 3.16 1.25 5.41
N ASP A 26 4.35 1.82 5.29
CA ASP A 26 4.75 2.63 4.16
C ASP A 26 5.59 1.76 3.23
N ILE A 27 5.23 1.71 1.95
CA ILE A 27 6.06 1.09 0.91
C ILE A 27 6.91 2.19 0.27
N LEU A 28 8.21 2.15 0.52
CA LEU A 28 9.22 3.10 0.04
C LEU A 28 9.66 2.79 -1.40
N SER A 29 9.52 1.53 -1.83
CA SER A 29 9.97 1.05 -3.14
C SER A 29 9.14 -0.15 -3.55
N CYS A 30 8.57 -0.11 -4.77
CA CYS A 30 7.70 -1.16 -5.30
C CYS A 30 8.32 -1.77 -6.57
N PRO A 31 8.76 -3.05 -6.53
CA PRO A 31 9.31 -3.76 -7.68
C PRO A 31 8.41 -3.76 -8.92
N TYR A 32 7.08 -3.77 -8.75
CA TYR A 32 6.18 -3.67 -9.90
C TYR A 32 6.24 -2.31 -10.58
N HIS A 33 6.42 -1.22 -9.80
CA HIS A 33 6.57 0.11 -10.37
C HIS A 33 7.91 0.25 -11.09
N GLU A 34 9.00 -0.23 -10.47
CA GLU A 34 10.32 -0.22 -11.10
C GLU A 34 10.36 -1.06 -12.38
N LEU A 35 9.79 -2.27 -12.36
CA LEU A 35 9.70 -3.11 -13.55
C LEU A 35 8.87 -2.44 -14.66
N ALA A 36 7.76 -1.79 -14.31
CA ALA A 36 6.95 -1.08 -15.30
C ALA A 36 7.71 0.09 -15.96
N LYS A 37 8.56 0.79 -15.19
CA LYS A 37 9.48 1.81 -15.71
C LYS A 37 10.52 1.20 -16.65
N GLU A 38 11.17 0.10 -16.25
CA GLU A 38 12.17 -0.58 -17.07
C GLU A 38 11.60 -1.06 -18.41
N LEU A 39 10.34 -1.48 -18.42
CA LEU A 39 9.64 -1.93 -19.64
C LEU A 39 9.07 -0.78 -20.48
N GLY A 40 9.12 0.47 -20.00
CA GLY A 40 8.50 1.63 -20.67
C GLY A 40 6.97 1.64 -20.63
N GLU A 41 6.34 0.85 -19.74
CA GLU A 41 4.90 0.66 -19.66
C GLU A 41 4.34 0.97 -18.26
N GLU A 42 4.65 2.18 -17.77
CA GLU A 42 4.23 2.66 -16.45
C GLU A 42 2.71 2.65 -16.24
N LYS A 43 1.91 2.70 -17.31
CA LYS A 43 0.45 2.64 -17.22
C LYS A 43 -0.06 1.29 -16.69
N ALA A 44 0.66 0.20 -16.92
CA ALA A 44 0.26 -1.12 -16.47
C ALA A 44 0.24 -1.22 -14.93
N VAL A 45 1.22 -0.59 -14.24
CA VAL A 45 1.24 -0.59 -12.77
C VAL A 45 0.15 0.30 -12.18
N LEU A 46 -0.24 1.37 -12.87
CA LEU A 46 -1.34 2.25 -12.45
C LEU A 46 -2.66 1.48 -12.36
N CYS A 47 -2.92 0.53 -13.27
CA CYS A 47 -4.12 -0.31 -13.22
C CYS A 47 -4.19 -1.12 -11.92
N ILE A 48 -3.09 -1.77 -11.53
CA ILE A 48 -3.02 -2.58 -10.30
C ILE A 48 -3.16 -1.68 -9.06
N CYS A 49 -2.44 -0.56 -9.03
CA CYS A 49 -2.50 0.39 -7.91
C CYS A 49 -3.89 1.04 -7.77
N HIS A 50 -4.56 1.32 -8.88
CA HIS A 50 -5.91 1.88 -8.86
C HIS A 50 -6.93 0.85 -8.39
N MET A 51 -6.83 -0.41 -8.85
CA MET A 51 -7.65 -1.50 -8.31
C MET A 51 -7.46 -1.65 -6.80
N ASP A 52 -6.21 -1.68 -6.33
CA ASP A 52 -5.89 -1.77 -4.91
C ASP A 52 -6.55 -0.64 -4.11
N LYS A 53 -6.51 0.60 -4.61
CA LYS A 53 -7.20 1.74 -4.01
C LYS A 53 -8.72 1.56 -3.98
N GLU A 54 -9.33 1.11 -5.07
CA GLU A 54 -10.78 0.91 -5.15
C GLU A 54 -11.28 -0.21 -4.23
N TYR A 55 -10.46 -1.23 -3.98
CA TYR A 55 -10.76 -2.30 -3.02
C TYR A 55 -10.33 -1.96 -1.59
N SER A 56 -9.50 -0.94 -1.40
CA SER A 56 -9.12 -0.40 -0.08
C SER A 56 -10.21 0.53 0.47
N LYS A 57 -11.41 -0.03 0.66
CA LYS A 57 -12.58 0.68 1.23
C LYS A 57 -12.97 0.17 2.63
N GLY A 58 -12.26 -0.85 3.12
CA GLY A 58 -12.58 -1.51 4.39
C GLY A 58 -13.65 -2.59 4.28
N PHE A 59 -13.81 -3.38 5.35
CA PHE A 59 -14.81 -4.44 5.47
C PHE A 59 -15.15 -4.71 6.95
N ARG A 60 -16.44 -4.74 7.32
CA ARG A 60 -16.95 -5.11 8.67
C ARG A 60 -16.17 -4.48 9.83
N HIS A 61 -16.49 -3.23 10.14
CA HIS A 61 -15.80 -2.43 11.17
C HIS A 61 -14.27 -2.28 10.98
N ILE A 62 -13.69 -2.71 9.86
CA ILE A 62 -12.27 -2.51 9.57
C ILE A 62 -12.16 -1.48 8.46
N ARG A 63 -11.74 -0.27 8.82
CA ARG A 63 -11.40 0.76 7.84
C ARG A 63 -9.99 0.47 7.31
N TYR A 64 -9.88 0.24 6.01
CA TYR A 64 -8.60 0.07 5.33
C TYR A 64 -8.45 1.21 4.32
N GLU A 65 -7.42 2.02 4.49
CA GLU A 65 -7.20 3.25 3.74
C GLU A 65 -5.84 3.22 3.05
N ARG A 66 -5.85 3.67 1.80
CA ARG A 66 -4.66 3.92 1.00
C ARG A 66 -4.65 5.37 0.55
N TYR A 67 -3.74 6.18 1.11
CA TYR A 67 -3.73 7.62 0.86
C TYR A 67 -2.86 8.02 -0.35
N SER A 68 -1.78 7.30 -0.60
CA SER A 68 -0.77 7.66 -1.60
C SER A 68 -0.16 6.43 -2.30
N ALA A 69 0.58 6.69 -3.38
CA ALA A 69 1.26 5.66 -4.16
C ALA A 69 2.56 6.16 -4.78
N VAL A 70 3.63 5.35 -4.70
CA VAL A 70 4.86 5.65 -5.46
C VAL A 70 4.64 5.65 -6.97
N SER A 71 3.72 4.81 -7.46
CA SER A 71 3.33 4.78 -8.87
C SER A 71 2.59 6.03 -9.34
N GLU A 72 2.01 6.79 -8.41
CA GLU A 72 1.36 8.08 -8.66
C GLU A 72 2.31 9.26 -8.40
N GLY A 73 3.62 8.98 -8.17
CA GLY A 73 4.65 9.99 -7.92
C GLY A 73 4.81 10.41 -6.45
N ALA A 74 4.15 9.73 -5.51
CA ALA A 74 4.34 10.00 -4.08
C ALA A 74 5.66 9.40 -3.56
N GLU A 75 6.12 9.87 -2.39
CA GLU A 75 7.33 9.33 -1.75
C GLU A 75 7.15 7.88 -1.27
N VAL A 76 5.94 7.52 -0.85
CA VAL A 76 5.59 6.19 -0.34
C VAL A 76 4.19 5.78 -0.78
N CYS A 77 3.91 4.48 -0.79
CA CYS A 77 2.53 3.99 -0.69
C CYS A 77 2.14 3.87 0.78
N GLU A 78 1.15 4.63 1.22
CA GLU A 78 0.64 4.57 2.59
C GLU A 78 -0.52 3.59 2.70
N TYR A 79 -0.38 2.61 3.58
CA TYR A 79 -1.44 1.66 3.94
C TYR A 79 -1.74 1.78 5.42
N ARG A 80 -3.02 2.02 5.77
CA ARG A 80 -3.49 2.14 7.15
C ARG A 80 -4.71 1.26 7.36
N LEU A 81 -4.71 0.55 8.48
CA LEU A 81 -5.81 -0.29 8.92
C LEU A 81 -6.21 0.15 10.33
N ARG A 82 -7.49 0.45 10.49
CA ARG A 82 -8.09 0.91 11.76
C ARG A 82 -9.37 0.13 12.03
N PHE A 83 -9.66 -0.10 13.30
CA PHE A 83 -10.99 -0.52 13.69
C PHE A 83 -11.90 0.70 13.77
N ASP A 84 -13.06 0.62 13.14
CA ASP A 84 -14.05 1.67 13.06
C ASP A 84 -15.44 1.06 13.37
N PRO A 85 -15.95 1.23 14.60
CA PRO A 85 -17.21 0.64 15.01
C PRO A 85 -18.43 1.23 14.27
N GLU A 86 -18.28 2.40 13.64
CA GLU A 86 -19.36 3.06 12.89
C GLU A 86 -19.43 2.60 11.42
N MET A 87 -18.42 1.90 10.94
CA MET A 87 -18.40 1.36 9.58
C MET A 87 -19.25 0.07 9.51
N PRO A 88 -20.23 -0.02 8.59
CA PRO A 88 -21.16 -1.15 8.50
C PRO A 88 -20.53 -2.50 8.10
#